data_AF-A0A6V8HA67-F1
#
_entry.id   AF-A0A6V8HA67-F1
#
_cell.length_a   1.000
_cell.length_b   1.000
_cell.length_c   1.000
_cell.angle_alpha   90.00
_cell.angle_beta   90.00
_cell.angle_gamma   90.00
#
_symmetry.space_group_name_H-M   'P 1'
#
loop_
_entity.id
_entity.type
_entity.pdbx_description
1 polymer ?
#
loop_
_entity_poly.entity_id
_entity_poly.type
_entity_poly.pdbx_seq_one_letter_code
_entity_poly.pdbx_strand_id
1 'polypeptide(L)'
;MGTPAPESTPLEAKWRKFFYVSETTWIEDHKVNGKIIYPATRMAVMAIEGARQLATSNQAIKGYFLKDATFTHPISINPANKTEVQLCMRPLRNVLEKSAPWYEFRIYLGTGDQQRENCRGTICIHYENSFSNWNGAEKLDLEGAEHYRNLWSETVKACSEYIPTDKIYQVFEDNGFNYGPSFQLLDNLAWDGKGDARGDIKVFQWNSEQSQNGRQDHIVHPATLDAAGQLAWVARTKGARKSL
;
A
#
# COMPACT_ATOMS: atom_id res chain seq x y z
N MET A 1 -0.16 5.20 11.70
CA MET A 1 1.17 4.68 12.09
C MET A 1 1.21 4.44 13.61
N GLY A 2 2.19 3.72 14.14
CA GLY A 2 2.38 3.53 15.59
C GLY A 2 3.10 4.72 16.26
N THR A 3 3.64 4.51 17.45
CA THR A 3 4.44 5.52 18.16
C THR A 3 5.94 5.30 17.88
N PRO A 4 6.76 6.36 17.86
CA PRO A 4 8.22 6.23 17.88
C PRO A 4 8.66 5.32 19.03
N ALA A 5 9.61 4.43 18.76
CA ALA A 5 10.17 3.54 19.75
C ALA A 5 11.16 4.31 20.65
N PRO A 6 11.29 3.94 21.94
CA PRO A 6 12.22 4.63 22.86
C PRO A 6 13.68 4.65 22.37
N GLU A 7 14.09 3.61 21.64
CA GLU A 7 15.42 3.45 21.07
C GLU A 7 15.60 4.12 19.70
N SER A 8 14.58 4.84 19.21
CA SER A 8 14.62 5.55 17.92
C SER A 8 15.65 6.68 17.94
N THR A 9 16.47 6.77 16.90
CA THR A 9 17.44 7.88 16.73
C THR A 9 17.26 8.53 15.36
N PRO A 10 17.77 9.76 15.13
CA PRO A 10 17.71 10.38 13.79
C PRO A 10 18.39 9.58 12.68
N LEU A 11 19.38 8.73 13.02
CA LEU A 11 20.09 7.88 12.05
C LEU A 11 19.46 6.49 11.89
N GLU A 12 18.56 6.11 12.80
CA GLU A 12 17.89 4.82 12.81
C GLU A 12 16.53 5.01 13.48
N ALA A 13 15.60 5.56 12.71
CA ALA A 13 14.27 5.87 13.19
C ALA A 13 13.45 4.59 13.31
N LYS A 14 12.77 4.43 14.45
CA LYS A 14 12.04 3.20 14.78
C LYS A 14 10.64 3.54 15.25
N TRP A 15 9.65 2.78 14.77
CA TRP A 15 8.27 2.86 15.22
C TRP A 15 7.76 1.48 15.58
N ARG A 16 6.95 1.42 16.64
CA ARG A 16 6.24 0.21 17.06
C ARG A 16 4.75 0.44 16.88
N LYS A 17 4.09 -0.43 16.12
CA LYS A 17 2.63 -0.45 15.98
C LYS A 17 2.10 -1.76 16.50
N PHE A 18 1.18 -1.63 17.45
CA PHE A 18 0.38 -2.74 17.95
C PHE A 18 -0.95 -2.75 17.22
N PHE A 19 -1.36 -3.93 16.78
CA PHE A 19 -2.66 -4.18 16.19
C PHE A 19 -3.48 -5.00 17.18
N TYR A 20 -4.59 -4.39 17.60
CA TYR A 20 -5.70 -5.08 18.21
C TYR A 20 -6.83 -5.05 17.20
N VAL A 21 -7.35 -6.23 16.86
CA VAL A 21 -8.44 -6.36 15.90
C VAL A 21 -9.68 -5.58 16.37
N SER A 22 -9.93 -5.57 17.68
CA SER A 22 -11.02 -4.82 18.32
C SER A 22 -10.98 -3.31 18.08
N GLU A 23 -9.81 -2.72 17.80
CA GLU A 23 -9.67 -1.27 17.61
C GLU A 23 -9.75 -0.83 16.14
N THR A 24 -9.61 -1.77 15.21
CA THR A 24 -9.48 -1.52 13.76
C THR A 24 -10.15 -2.67 13.00
N THR A 25 -11.46 -2.76 13.11
CA THR A 25 -12.28 -3.91 12.65
C THR A 25 -12.19 -4.16 11.14
N TRP A 26 -12.01 -3.12 10.33
CA TRP A 26 -11.83 -3.25 8.87
C TRP A 26 -10.65 -4.16 8.48
N ILE A 27 -9.71 -4.39 9.39
CA ILE A 27 -8.57 -5.30 9.16
C ILE A 27 -9.00 -6.75 8.93
N GLU A 28 -10.14 -7.17 9.50
CA GLU A 28 -10.65 -8.53 9.43
C GLU A 28 -11.18 -8.89 8.05
N ASP A 29 -11.46 -7.87 7.24
CA ASP A 29 -11.96 -7.99 5.88
C ASP A 29 -10.85 -8.29 4.86
N HIS A 30 -9.58 -8.40 5.28
CA HIS A 30 -8.52 -8.88 4.40
C HIS A 30 -8.04 -10.26 4.88
N LYS A 31 -8.64 -11.32 4.32
CA LYS A 31 -8.31 -12.71 4.65
C LYS A 31 -7.76 -13.46 3.45
N VAL A 32 -6.77 -14.31 3.72
CA VAL A 32 -6.25 -15.28 2.76
C VAL A 32 -6.31 -16.67 3.37
N ASN A 33 -7.00 -17.60 2.72
CA ASN A 33 -7.31 -18.94 3.21
C ASN A 33 -7.89 -18.91 4.63
N GLY A 34 -8.86 -18.01 4.86
CA GLY A 34 -9.51 -17.81 6.16
C GLY A 34 -8.66 -17.12 7.24
N LYS A 35 -7.39 -16.80 7.00
CA LYS A 35 -6.50 -16.13 7.96
C LYS A 35 -6.47 -14.63 7.69
N ILE A 36 -6.57 -13.81 8.74
CA ILE A 36 -6.43 -12.35 8.61
C ILE A 36 -4.98 -12.02 8.26
N ILE A 37 -4.77 -11.41 7.10
CA ILE A 37 -3.46 -11.02 6.61
C ILE A 37 -3.38 -9.50 6.56
N TYR A 38 -2.30 -8.96 7.10
CA TYR A 38 -1.89 -7.58 6.88
C TYR A 38 -1.25 -7.48 5.49
N PRO A 39 -1.89 -6.81 4.51
CA PRO A 39 -1.45 -6.89 3.13
C PRO A 39 -0.15 -6.14 2.87
N ALA A 40 0.52 -6.50 1.77
CA ALA A 40 1.73 -5.83 1.28
C ALA A 40 1.50 -4.32 1.06
N THR A 41 0.33 -3.94 0.55
CA THR A 41 -0.09 -2.54 0.40
C THR A 41 -0.08 -1.77 1.71
N ARG A 42 -0.45 -2.41 2.82
CA ARG A 42 -0.38 -1.78 4.14
C ARG A 42 1.06 -1.69 4.68
N MET A 43 1.95 -2.60 4.29
CA MET A 43 3.39 -2.46 4.57
C MET A 43 3.98 -1.28 3.80
N ALA A 44 3.58 -1.09 2.54
CA ALA A 44 3.95 0.09 1.76
C ALA A 44 3.44 1.39 2.40
N VAL A 45 2.16 1.43 2.82
CA VAL A 45 1.62 2.60 3.55
C VAL A 45 2.38 2.84 4.86
N MET A 46 2.81 1.80 5.57
CA MET A 46 3.63 1.98 6.77
C MET A 46 4.96 2.70 6.45
N ALA A 47 5.63 2.35 5.35
CA ALA A 47 6.83 3.05 4.90
C ALA A 47 6.54 4.50 4.46
N ILE A 48 5.43 4.74 3.75
CA ILE A 48 5.00 6.10 3.33
C ILE A 48 4.76 6.99 4.53
N GLU A 49 3.98 6.51 5.50
CA GLU A 49 3.74 7.27 6.72
C GLU A 49 5.06 7.52 7.47
N GLY A 50 5.95 6.53 7.54
CA GLY A 50 7.26 6.68 8.20
C GLY A 50 8.08 7.80 7.56
N ALA A 51 8.14 7.82 6.22
CA ALA A 51 8.76 8.89 5.47
C ALA A 51 8.07 10.25 5.74
N ARG A 52 6.73 10.29 5.81
CA ARG A 52 5.98 11.51 6.16
C ARG A 52 6.40 12.07 7.52
N GLN A 53 6.59 11.23 8.53
CA GLN A 53 7.03 11.68 9.86
C GLN A 53 8.51 12.09 9.90
N LEU A 54 9.33 11.57 8.99
CA LEU A 54 10.73 11.96 8.83
C LEU A 54 10.92 13.18 7.93
N ALA A 55 9.87 13.71 7.32
CA ALA A 55 9.97 14.92 6.51
C ALA A 55 10.39 16.10 7.40
N THR A 56 11.63 16.55 7.23
CA THR A 56 12.20 17.67 8.00
C THR A 56 12.05 19.03 7.29
N SER A 57 11.56 19.03 6.05
CA SER A 57 11.41 20.24 5.25
C SER A 57 10.04 20.86 5.48
N ASN A 58 9.99 22.20 5.59
CA ASN A 58 8.73 22.94 5.54
C ASN A 58 8.13 23.00 4.12
N GLN A 59 8.76 22.35 3.14
CA GLN A 59 8.25 22.26 1.77
C GLN A 59 7.06 21.31 1.70
N ALA A 60 6.10 21.65 0.85
CA ALA A 60 5.01 20.76 0.50
C ALA A 60 5.54 19.48 -0.17
N ILE A 61 5.01 18.34 0.27
CA ILE A 61 5.33 17.03 -0.30
C ILE A 61 4.41 16.80 -1.48
N LYS A 62 5.00 16.62 -2.67
CA LYS A 62 4.29 16.26 -3.90
C LYS A 62 3.97 14.77 -3.97
N GLY A 63 4.83 13.92 -3.40
CA GLY A 63 4.60 12.48 -3.36
C GLY A 63 5.72 11.66 -2.73
N TYR A 64 5.60 10.35 -2.85
CA TYR A 64 6.56 9.38 -2.33
C TYR A 64 6.88 8.35 -3.40
N PHE A 65 8.16 8.02 -3.55
CA PHE A 65 8.62 6.99 -4.48
C PHE A 65 9.15 5.79 -3.70
N LEU A 66 8.45 4.66 -3.79
CA LEU A 66 8.94 3.38 -3.28
C LEU A 66 9.71 2.68 -4.39
N LYS A 67 10.89 2.15 -4.05
CA LYS A 67 11.79 1.49 -4.99
C LYS A 67 12.37 0.21 -4.36
N ASP A 68 12.48 -0.83 -5.17
CA ASP A 68 13.05 -2.13 -4.81
C ASP A 68 12.42 -2.75 -3.54
N ALA A 69 11.11 -2.53 -3.37
CA ALA A 69 10.36 -3.10 -2.26
C ALA A 69 10.18 -4.62 -2.44
N THR A 70 10.72 -5.38 -1.50
CA THR A 70 10.60 -6.84 -1.44
C THR A 70 9.69 -7.22 -0.28
N PHE A 71 8.64 -8.00 -0.54
CA PHE A 71 7.71 -8.52 0.46
C PHE A 71 7.98 -10.02 0.64
N THR A 72 8.72 -10.39 1.68
CA THR A 72 9.23 -11.75 1.86
C THR A 72 8.28 -12.66 2.62
N HIS A 73 7.54 -12.10 3.59
CA HIS A 73 6.63 -12.89 4.43
C HIS A 73 5.34 -12.12 4.71
N PRO A 74 4.16 -12.75 4.63
CA PRO A 74 2.93 -12.14 5.08
C PRO A 74 2.98 -11.90 6.59
N ILE A 75 2.33 -10.82 7.03
CA ILE A 75 2.08 -10.57 8.44
C ILE A 75 0.67 -11.12 8.74
N SER A 76 0.59 -12.22 9.48
CA SER A 76 -0.68 -12.77 9.94
C SER A 76 -1.09 -12.09 11.25
N ILE A 77 -2.36 -11.70 11.35
CA ILE A 77 -2.91 -11.07 12.54
C ILE A 77 -3.76 -12.08 13.27
N ASN A 78 -3.48 -12.26 14.56
CA ASN A 78 -4.26 -13.14 15.41
C ASN A 78 -5.33 -12.31 16.14
N PRO A 79 -6.63 -12.58 15.98
CA PRO A 79 -7.68 -11.88 16.72
C PRO A 79 -7.56 -11.99 18.24
N ALA A 80 -7.05 -13.12 18.73
CA ALA A 80 -6.95 -13.39 20.16
C ALA A 80 -5.74 -12.71 20.81
N ASN A 81 -4.72 -12.35 20.02
CA ASN A 81 -3.45 -11.87 20.53
C ASN A 81 -3.02 -10.57 19.87
N LYS A 82 -2.41 -9.71 20.69
CA LYS A 82 -1.73 -8.51 20.23
C LYS A 82 -0.68 -8.85 19.16
N THR A 83 -0.79 -8.23 17.99
CA THR A 83 0.22 -8.35 16.94
C THR A 83 1.10 -7.11 16.94
N GLU A 84 2.41 -7.28 17.07
CA GLU A 84 3.38 -6.19 17.05
C GLU A 84 4.15 -6.14 15.73
N VAL A 85 4.15 -4.97 15.10
CA VAL A 85 4.91 -4.68 13.88
C VAL A 85 5.84 -3.51 14.13
N GLN A 86 7.10 -3.66 13.75
CA GLN A 86 8.11 -2.61 13.83
C GLN A 86 8.48 -2.10 12.43
N LEU A 87 8.59 -0.79 12.30
CA LEU A 87 9.22 -0.13 11.15
C LEU A 87 10.56 0.44 11.59
N CYS A 88 11.61 0.13 10.84
CA CYS A 88 12.93 0.74 10.98
C CYS A 88 13.25 1.49 9.69
N MET A 89 13.72 2.73 9.80
CA MET A 89 14.14 3.54 8.67
C MET A 89 15.52 4.14 8.93
N ARG A 90 16.42 4.02 7.95
CA ARG A 90 17.75 4.64 7.98
C ARG A 90 17.95 5.52 6.76
N PRO A 91 18.51 6.74 6.91
CA PRO A 91 18.81 7.57 5.76
C PRO A 91 19.88 6.90 4.89
N LEU A 92 19.63 6.83 3.59
CA LEU A 92 20.64 6.47 2.61
C LEU A 92 21.46 7.74 2.35
N ARG A 93 22.59 7.87 3.04
CA ARG A 93 23.46 9.06 2.97
C ARG A 93 23.77 9.45 1.52
N ASN A 94 23.40 10.67 1.16
CA ASN A 94 24.27 11.57 0.41
C ASN A 94 24.35 12.88 1.20
N VAL A 95 25.46 13.06 1.94
CA VAL A 95 25.73 14.24 2.81
C VAL A 95 25.77 15.56 2.00
N LEU A 96 25.77 15.47 0.67
CA LEU A 96 25.89 16.58 -0.27
C LEU A 96 24.57 16.93 -0.99
N GLU A 97 23.53 16.11 -0.90
CA GLU A 97 22.27 16.35 -1.61
C GLU A 97 21.26 17.08 -0.73
N LYS A 98 20.99 18.34 -1.08
CA LYS A 98 20.01 19.18 -0.39
C LYS A 98 18.55 18.82 -0.67
N SER A 99 18.23 17.92 -1.61
CA SER A 99 16.89 17.88 -2.21
C SER A 99 16.17 16.52 -2.33
N ALA A 100 16.69 15.39 -1.82
CA ALA A 100 15.89 14.15 -1.74
C ALA A 100 16.31 13.22 -0.58
N PRO A 101 15.49 13.10 0.49
CA PRO A 101 15.82 12.24 1.63
C PRO A 101 15.39 10.80 1.31
N TRP A 102 16.31 10.03 0.74
CA TRP A 102 16.15 8.60 0.57
C TRP A 102 16.32 7.88 1.92
N TYR A 103 15.44 6.92 2.18
CA TYR A 103 15.53 6.04 3.35
C TYR A 103 15.47 4.59 2.90
N GLU A 104 16.32 3.73 3.46
CA GLU A 104 16.02 2.32 3.49
C GLU A 104 14.99 2.09 4.59
N PHE A 105 13.93 1.36 4.29
CA PHE A 105 12.95 0.92 5.27
C PHE A 105 12.98 -0.61 5.41
N ARG A 106 12.71 -1.07 6.63
CA ARG A 106 12.53 -2.48 6.96
C ARG A 106 11.36 -2.63 7.91
N ILE A 107 10.51 -3.59 7.64
CA ILE A 107 9.31 -3.90 8.42
C ILE A 107 9.45 -5.31 8.97
N TYR A 108 9.18 -5.44 10.25
CA TYR A 108 9.33 -6.68 10.97
C TYR A 108 8.09 -7.01 11.80
N LEU A 109 7.82 -8.30 11.93
CA LEU A 109 6.84 -8.85 12.86
C LEU A 109 7.57 -9.33 14.13
N GLY A 110 7.09 -8.93 15.30
CA GLY A 110 7.68 -9.29 16.59
C GLY A 110 8.83 -8.38 17.04
N THR A 111 9.52 -8.77 18.12
CA THR A 111 10.61 -8.00 18.74
C THR A 111 11.74 -8.91 19.21
N GLY A 112 12.95 -8.37 19.30
CA GLY A 112 14.13 -9.07 19.83
C GLY A 112 14.50 -10.28 18.97
N ASP A 113 14.87 -11.39 19.60
CA ASP A 113 15.37 -12.58 18.89
C ASP A 113 14.30 -13.33 18.08
N GLN A 114 13.01 -13.01 18.26
CA GLN A 114 11.89 -13.60 17.53
C GLN A 114 11.42 -12.74 16.35
N GLN A 115 12.16 -11.67 16.03
CA GLN A 115 11.80 -10.72 15.00
C GLN A 115 12.05 -11.32 13.61
N ARG A 116 11.03 -11.23 12.74
CA ARG A 116 11.12 -11.69 11.35
C ARG A 116 11.00 -10.51 10.38
N GLU A 117 11.92 -10.41 9.43
CA GLU A 117 11.82 -9.43 8.34
C GLU A 117 10.67 -9.83 7.39
N ASN A 118 9.70 -8.92 7.21
CA ASN A 118 8.53 -9.13 6.38
C ASN A 118 8.59 -8.33 5.08
N CYS A 119 9.16 -7.13 5.15
CA CYS A 119 9.32 -6.27 4.00
C CYS A 119 10.56 -5.40 4.15
N ARG A 120 11.24 -5.13 3.04
CA ARG A 120 12.32 -4.15 2.96
C ARG A 120 12.27 -3.42 1.64
N GLY A 121 12.82 -2.22 1.59
CA GLY A 121 12.96 -1.47 0.34
C GLY A 121 13.55 -0.10 0.59
N THR A 122 13.43 0.76 -0.41
CA THR A 122 13.85 2.15 -0.33
C THR A 122 12.67 3.07 -0.62
N ILE A 123 12.64 4.23 0.03
CA ILE A 123 11.61 5.24 -0.17
C ILE A 123 12.24 6.63 -0.25
N CYS A 124 11.75 7.44 -1.18
CA CYS A 124 12.14 8.83 -1.36
C CYS A 124 10.94 9.76 -1.13
N ILE A 125 11.16 10.89 -0.46
CA ILE A 125 10.19 11.97 -0.34
C ILE A 125 10.42 12.95 -1.50
N HIS A 126 9.38 13.18 -2.31
CA HIS A 126 9.42 14.13 -3.41
C HIS A 126 8.71 15.43 -3.00
N TYR A 127 9.46 16.53 -2.89
CA TYR A 127 8.93 17.85 -2.53
C TYR A 127 8.56 18.66 -3.78
N GLU A 128 7.61 19.59 -3.66
CA GLU A 128 7.18 20.43 -4.80
C GLU A 128 8.31 21.31 -5.36
N ASN A 129 9.18 21.83 -4.48
CA ASN A 129 10.23 22.80 -4.83
C ASN A 129 11.65 22.21 -4.78
N SER A 130 11.81 20.89 -4.96
CA SER A 130 13.14 20.27 -5.10
C SER A 130 13.75 20.68 -6.45
N PHE A 131 14.34 21.88 -6.51
CA PHE A 131 15.13 22.33 -7.65
C PHE A 131 16.22 21.29 -7.94
N SER A 132 16.13 20.70 -9.13
CA SER A 132 17.24 20.17 -9.93
C SER A 132 18.32 19.39 -9.18
N ASN A 133 18.20 18.06 -9.14
CA ASN A 133 19.33 17.11 -9.16
C ASN A 133 18.86 15.66 -9.36
N TRP A 134 17.56 15.36 -9.15
CA TRP A 134 16.96 14.11 -9.60
C TRP A 134 16.15 14.31 -10.89
N ASN A 135 16.88 14.48 -12.00
CA ASN A 135 16.32 14.62 -13.36
C ASN A 135 15.50 13.38 -13.80
N GLY A 136 15.61 12.27 -13.06
CA GLY A 136 14.85 11.05 -13.28
C GLY A 136 13.39 11.19 -12.86
N ALA A 137 13.08 11.74 -11.67
CA ALA A 137 11.70 11.83 -11.19
C ALA A 137 10.84 12.80 -11.98
N GLU A 138 11.33 14.00 -12.26
CA GLU A 138 10.53 15.03 -12.96
C GLU A 138 10.25 14.63 -14.42
N LYS A 139 11.21 13.96 -15.05
CA LYS A 139 11.05 13.35 -16.38
C LYS A 139 10.13 12.12 -16.34
N LEU A 140 10.29 11.23 -15.35
CA LEU A 140 9.36 10.12 -15.07
C LEU A 140 7.94 10.61 -14.77
N ASP A 141 7.80 11.80 -14.19
CA ASP A 141 6.50 12.35 -13.78
C ASP A 141 5.76 12.96 -14.97
N LEU A 142 6.43 13.71 -15.85
CA LEU A 142 5.79 14.27 -17.06
C LEU A 142 5.62 13.25 -18.18
N GLU A 143 6.68 12.53 -18.55
CA GLU A 143 6.62 11.48 -19.59
C GLU A 143 5.76 10.30 -19.10
N GLY A 144 5.85 9.96 -17.80
CA GLY A 144 4.98 8.97 -17.19
C GLY A 144 3.52 9.43 -17.16
N ALA A 145 3.23 10.68 -16.78
CA ALA A 145 1.84 11.14 -16.76
C ALA A 145 1.21 11.15 -18.16
N GLU A 146 1.94 11.55 -19.21
CA GLU A 146 1.44 11.45 -20.58
C GLU A 146 1.28 9.98 -21.01
N HIS A 147 2.29 9.15 -20.74
CA HIS A 147 2.24 7.71 -21.02
C HIS A 147 1.01 7.05 -20.37
N TYR A 148 0.77 7.27 -19.07
CA TYR A 148 -0.36 6.70 -18.36
C TYR A 148 -1.71 7.28 -18.80
N ARG A 149 -1.78 8.55 -19.21
CA ARG A 149 -2.99 9.13 -19.82
C ARG A 149 -3.32 8.47 -21.16
N ASN A 150 -2.32 8.23 -22.01
CA ASN A 150 -2.49 7.55 -23.29
C ASN A 150 -2.88 6.09 -23.07
N LEU A 151 -2.17 5.39 -22.18
CA LEU A 151 -2.49 4.02 -21.77
C LEU A 151 -3.94 3.92 -21.29
N TRP A 152 -4.36 4.81 -20.39
CA TRP A 152 -5.75 4.87 -19.91
C TRP A 152 -6.76 5.08 -21.06
N SER A 153 -6.49 6.03 -21.96
CA SER A 153 -7.36 6.32 -23.11
C SER A 153 -7.51 5.11 -24.04
N GLU A 154 -6.45 4.36 -24.26
CA GLU A 154 -6.45 3.12 -25.06
C GLU A 154 -7.19 1.99 -24.32
N THR A 155 -6.88 1.77 -23.05
CA THR A 155 -7.54 0.74 -22.23
C THR A 155 -9.04 0.96 -22.10
N VAL A 156 -9.51 2.21 -21.94
CA VAL A 156 -10.95 2.53 -21.89
C VAL A 156 -11.67 2.16 -23.18
N LYS A 157 -11.01 2.34 -24.34
CA LYS A 157 -11.58 1.97 -25.65
C LYS A 157 -11.57 0.46 -25.87
N ALA A 158 -10.52 -0.23 -25.42
CA ALA A 158 -10.35 -1.66 -25.62
C ALA A 158 -11.22 -2.51 -24.66
N CYS A 159 -11.31 -2.11 -23.39
CA CYS A 159 -12.05 -2.82 -22.34
C CYS A 159 -13.55 -2.57 -22.45
N SER A 160 -14.22 -3.42 -23.23
CA SER A 160 -15.66 -3.35 -23.53
C SER A 160 -16.49 -4.45 -22.86
N GLU A 161 -15.86 -5.54 -22.41
CA GLU A 161 -16.57 -6.62 -21.75
C GLU A 161 -16.80 -6.29 -20.27
N TYR A 162 -18.04 -5.98 -19.91
CA TYR A 162 -18.43 -5.74 -18.51
C TYR A 162 -18.22 -6.98 -17.63
N ILE A 163 -17.67 -6.76 -16.44
CA ILE A 163 -17.49 -7.80 -15.43
C ILE A 163 -18.32 -7.44 -14.19
N PRO A 164 -19.28 -8.29 -13.79
CA PRO A 164 -19.98 -8.12 -12.54
C PRO A 164 -19.01 -8.14 -11.34
N THR A 165 -19.10 -7.13 -10.49
CA THR A 165 -18.21 -6.95 -9.32
C THR A 165 -18.34 -8.10 -8.31
N ASP A 166 -19.55 -8.59 -8.08
CA ASP A 166 -19.84 -9.76 -7.25
C ASP A 166 -19.14 -11.02 -7.80
N LYS A 167 -19.16 -11.20 -9.12
CA LYS A 167 -18.54 -12.34 -9.79
C LYS A 167 -17.01 -12.34 -9.62
N ILE A 168 -16.36 -11.18 -9.72
CA ILE A 168 -14.89 -11.14 -9.52
C ILE A 168 -14.52 -11.44 -8.06
N TYR A 169 -15.28 -10.92 -7.09
CA TYR A 169 -15.01 -11.19 -5.68
C TYR A 169 -15.31 -12.64 -5.31
N GLN A 170 -16.29 -13.28 -5.96
CA GLN A 170 -16.49 -14.73 -5.85
C GLN A 170 -15.27 -15.50 -6.38
N VAL A 171 -14.73 -15.11 -7.54
CA VAL A 171 -13.51 -15.75 -8.07
C VAL A 171 -12.32 -15.55 -7.12
N PHE A 172 -12.18 -14.37 -6.51
CA PHE A 172 -11.16 -14.15 -5.48
C PHE A 172 -11.34 -15.08 -4.29
N GLU A 173 -12.58 -15.20 -3.78
CA GLU A 173 -12.93 -16.10 -2.68
C GLU A 173 -12.63 -17.57 -3.00
N ASP A 174 -13.00 -18.03 -4.19
CA ASP A 174 -12.74 -19.40 -4.66
C ASP A 174 -11.23 -19.72 -4.75
N ASN A 175 -10.38 -18.69 -4.85
CA ASN A 175 -8.92 -18.78 -4.84
C ASN A 175 -8.31 -18.49 -3.46
N GLY A 176 -9.15 -18.43 -2.42
CA GLY A 176 -8.72 -18.23 -1.04
C GLY A 176 -8.55 -16.76 -0.64
N PHE A 177 -8.88 -15.79 -1.49
CA PHE A 177 -8.86 -14.37 -1.12
C PHE A 177 -10.25 -13.94 -0.63
N ASN A 178 -10.48 -14.08 0.68
CA ASN A 178 -11.76 -13.76 1.30
C ASN A 178 -11.78 -12.26 1.69
N TYR A 179 -12.03 -11.38 0.71
CA TYR A 179 -12.19 -9.95 0.97
C TYR A 179 -13.58 -9.64 1.53
N GLY A 180 -13.65 -8.99 2.69
CA GLY A 180 -14.86 -8.43 3.25
C GLY A 180 -15.14 -7.00 2.76
N PRO A 181 -16.24 -6.38 3.21
CA PRO A 181 -16.73 -5.11 2.66
C PRO A 181 -15.70 -3.97 2.61
N SER A 182 -14.80 -3.90 3.59
CA SER A 182 -13.76 -2.87 3.64
C SER A 182 -12.72 -2.98 2.52
N PHE A 183 -12.54 -4.17 1.94
CA PHE A 183 -11.59 -4.47 0.86
C PHE A 183 -12.27 -4.79 -0.48
N GLN A 184 -13.61 -4.80 -0.53
CA GLN A 184 -14.37 -4.92 -1.77
C GLN A 184 -14.64 -3.55 -2.41
N LEU A 185 -13.57 -2.88 -2.84
CA LEU A 185 -13.61 -1.49 -3.32
C LEU A 185 -13.53 -1.33 -4.85
N LEU A 186 -13.43 -2.43 -5.60
CA LEU A 186 -13.51 -2.40 -7.06
C LEU A 186 -14.95 -2.16 -7.52
N ASP A 187 -15.12 -1.38 -8.60
CA ASP A 187 -16.40 -1.16 -9.26
C ASP A 187 -16.22 -0.90 -10.76
N ASN A 188 -17.33 -0.91 -11.53
CA ASN A 188 -17.35 -0.57 -12.96
C ASN A 188 -16.26 -1.29 -13.78
N LEU A 189 -16.14 -2.61 -13.56
CA LEU A 189 -15.08 -3.40 -14.14
C LEU A 189 -15.35 -3.73 -15.61
N ALA A 190 -14.31 -3.64 -16.43
CA ALA A 190 -14.33 -4.12 -17.80
C ALA A 190 -12.98 -4.72 -18.22
N TRP A 191 -13.02 -5.66 -19.17
CA TRP A 191 -11.86 -6.36 -19.72
C TRP A 191 -11.88 -6.35 -21.25
N ASP A 192 -10.70 -6.47 -21.85
CA ASP A 192 -10.48 -6.39 -23.30
C ASP A 192 -10.54 -7.75 -24.03
N GLY A 193 -10.78 -8.85 -23.30
CA GLY A 193 -10.71 -10.20 -23.85
C GLY A 193 -9.28 -10.78 -23.92
N LYS A 194 -8.26 -10.01 -23.53
CA LYS A 194 -6.84 -10.36 -23.61
C LYS A 194 -6.14 -10.17 -22.27
N GLY A 195 -5.47 -9.03 -22.07
CA GLY A 195 -4.52 -8.79 -20.99
C GLY A 195 -4.78 -7.51 -20.19
N ASP A 196 -5.72 -6.67 -20.63
CA ASP A 196 -5.96 -5.37 -20.04
C ASP A 196 -7.35 -5.32 -19.39
N ALA A 197 -7.41 -4.74 -18.20
CA ALA A 197 -8.65 -4.50 -17.48
C ALA A 197 -8.68 -3.06 -16.95
N ARG A 198 -9.89 -2.52 -16.81
CA ARG A 198 -10.15 -1.24 -16.16
C ARG A 198 -11.20 -1.39 -15.06
N GLY A 199 -11.18 -0.47 -14.13
CA GLY A 199 -12.11 -0.42 -13.01
C GLY A 199 -12.02 0.91 -12.28
N ASP A 200 -13.12 1.26 -11.63
CA ASP A 200 -13.15 2.35 -10.66
C ASP A 200 -12.78 1.79 -9.28
N ILE A 201 -12.05 2.59 -8.49
CA ILE A 201 -11.68 2.23 -7.12
C ILE A 201 -12.42 3.17 -6.18
N LYS A 202 -13.32 2.61 -5.38
CA LYS A 202 -13.99 3.34 -4.30
C LYS A 202 -12.96 3.71 -3.25
N VAL A 203 -12.89 4.99 -2.89
CA VAL A 203 -12.06 5.43 -1.77
C VAL A 203 -12.69 4.92 -0.47
N PHE A 204 -11.89 4.23 0.34
CA PHE A 204 -12.33 3.77 1.66
C PHE A 204 -12.98 4.89 2.47
N GLN A 205 -14.21 4.65 2.91
CA GLN A 205 -14.98 5.57 3.74
C GLN A 205 -14.96 5.08 5.18
N TRP A 206 -14.47 5.92 6.09
CA TRP A 206 -14.53 5.64 7.53
C TRP A 206 -15.97 5.75 8.01
N ASN A 207 -16.45 4.72 8.70
CA ASN A 207 -17.67 4.77 9.50
C ASN A 207 -17.37 4.55 11.00
N SER A 208 -18.37 4.77 11.84
CA SER A 208 -18.24 4.63 13.30
C SER A 208 -17.94 3.21 13.78
N GLU A 209 -18.23 2.19 12.97
CA GLU A 209 -18.01 0.78 13.30
C GLU A 209 -16.57 0.33 12.99
N GLN A 210 -15.89 1.04 12.09
CA GLN A 210 -14.58 0.66 11.58
C GLN A 210 -13.39 1.09 12.46
N SER A 211 -13.57 2.07 13.33
CA SER A 211 -12.58 2.39 14.36
C SER A 211 -13.18 3.02 15.60
N GLN A 212 -12.88 2.40 16.74
CA GLN A 212 -13.19 2.93 18.06
C GLN A 212 -12.47 4.26 18.35
N ASN A 213 -11.34 4.49 17.70
CA ASN A 213 -10.51 5.69 17.88
C ASN A 213 -10.80 6.78 16.83
N GLY A 214 -11.86 6.62 16.05
CA GLY A 214 -12.22 7.53 14.97
C GLY A 214 -11.32 7.44 13.74
N ARG A 215 -11.50 8.37 12.80
CA ARG A 215 -10.71 8.43 11.56
C ARG A 215 -9.23 8.70 11.88
N GLN A 216 -8.37 7.83 11.40
CA GLN A 216 -6.92 8.04 11.47
C GLN A 216 -6.46 8.84 10.26
N ASP A 217 -5.62 9.86 10.48
CA ASP A 217 -4.97 10.59 9.39
C ASP A 217 -3.99 9.68 8.64
N HIS A 218 -3.99 9.77 7.31
CA HIS A 218 -3.17 8.96 6.42
C HIS A 218 -3.06 9.59 5.03
N ILE A 219 -1.93 9.34 4.34
CA ILE A 219 -1.71 9.73 2.94
C ILE A 219 -2.63 8.94 2.00
N VAL A 220 -2.73 7.62 2.21
CA VAL A 220 -3.62 6.75 1.45
C VAL A 220 -4.12 5.62 2.33
N HIS A 221 -5.43 5.32 2.26
CA HIS A 221 -5.97 4.22 3.04
C HIS A 221 -5.47 2.89 2.46
N PRO A 222 -4.98 1.96 3.29
CA PRO A 222 -4.43 0.69 2.80
C PRO A 222 -5.40 -0.14 1.99
N ALA A 223 -6.69 -0.17 2.35
CA ALA A 223 -7.69 -0.90 1.57
C ALA A 223 -7.90 -0.29 0.17
N THR A 224 -7.86 1.04 0.04
CA THR A 224 -7.94 1.72 -1.25
C THR A 224 -6.73 1.37 -2.12
N LEU A 225 -5.53 1.38 -1.54
CA LEU A 225 -4.31 0.99 -2.26
C LEU A 225 -4.33 -0.50 -2.63
N ASP A 226 -4.88 -1.34 -1.75
CA ASP A 226 -5.04 -2.78 -2.00
C ASP A 226 -5.94 -3.05 -3.20
N ALA A 227 -7.07 -2.36 -3.29
CA ALA A 227 -7.98 -2.46 -4.43
C ALA A 227 -7.31 -2.12 -5.77
N ALA A 228 -6.37 -1.16 -5.79
CA ALA A 228 -5.56 -0.91 -6.98
C ALA A 228 -4.70 -2.12 -7.39
N GLY A 229 -4.14 -2.83 -6.41
CA GLY A 229 -3.46 -4.11 -6.64
C GLY A 229 -4.42 -5.23 -7.06
N GLN A 230 -5.63 -5.26 -6.50
CA GLN A 230 -6.65 -6.25 -6.84
C GLN A 230 -7.04 -6.18 -8.33
N LEU A 231 -7.05 -4.98 -8.94
CA LEU A 231 -7.40 -4.78 -10.35
C LEU A 231 -6.51 -5.61 -11.30
N ALA A 232 -5.24 -5.84 -10.95
CA ALA A 232 -4.34 -6.66 -11.77
C ALA A 232 -4.81 -8.12 -11.89
N TRP A 233 -5.51 -8.64 -10.88
CA TRP A 233 -6.05 -10.01 -10.91
C TRP A 233 -7.27 -10.14 -11.83
N VAL A 234 -7.96 -9.04 -12.15
CA VAL A 234 -9.12 -9.05 -13.06
C VAL A 234 -8.71 -9.53 -14.45
N ALA A 235 -7.64 -8.95 -15.01
CA ALA A 235 -7.09 -9.41 -16.29
C ALA A 235 -6.55 -10.85 -16.18
N ARG A 236 -5.90 -11.18 -15.06
CA ARG A 236 -5.28 -12.49 -14.86
C ARG A 236 -6.27 -13.66 -14.78
N THR A 237 -7.48 -13.40 -14.27
CA THR A 237 -8.62 -14.32 -14.24
C THR A 237 -9.43 -14.34 -15.55
N LYS A 238 -8.95 -13.64 -16.59
CA LYS A 238 -9.66 -13.46 -17.87
C LYS A 238 -11.06 -12.89 -17.69
N GLY A 239 -11.17 -11.84 -16.87
CA GLY A 239 -12.44 -11.22 -16.54
C GLY A 239 -13.37 -12.13 -15.74
N ALA A 240 -12.86 -12.73 -14.66
CA ALA A 240 -13.60 -13.67 -13.80
C ALA A 240 -14.11 -14.93 -14.53
N ARG A 241 -13.44 -15.36 -15.61
CA ARG A 241 -13.78 -16.59 -16.37
C ARG A 241 -12.89 -17.78 -16.00
N LYS A 242 -11.81 -17.56 -15.26
CA LYS A 242 -10.87 -18.58 -14.79
C LYS A 242 -10.51 -18.34 -13.34
N SER A 243 -10.15 -19.41 -12.63
CA SER A 243 -9.43 -19.30 -11.36
C SER A 243 -8.04 -18.68 -11.59
N LEU A 244 -7.41 -18.25 -10.49
CA LEU A 244 -6.02 -17.81 -10.49
C LEU A 244 -5.05 -18.99 -10.66
#